data_AF-A0A0K2T5Q2-F1
#
_entry.id   AF-A0A0K2T5Q2-F1
#
_cell.length_a   1.000
_cell.length_b   1.000
_cell.length_c   1.000
_cell.angle_alpha   90.00
_cell.angle_beta   90.00
_cell.angle_gamma   90.00
#
_symmetry.space_group_name_H-M   'P 1'
#
loop_
_entity.id
_entity.type
_entity.pdbx_description
1 polymer ?
#
loop_
_entity_poly.entity_id
_entity_poly.type
_entity_poly.pdbx_seq_one_letter_code
_entity_poly.pdbx_strand_id
1 'polypeptide(L)'
;GGAKIIMSLERSLSPDKARGFLEKYSMKLGPNERGVMKIKAKDKTRARQRKGALANWKKTGKTIIKYLKKRKMTGDDLRREMWVHDVAETPKAKRKKGLGYDLSTTLPPEMRPDARATGIGTDTQTVGGGRPKPPRR
;
A
#
# COMPACT_ATOMS: atom_id res chain seq x y z
N GLY A 1 19.01 -4.14 -17.97
CA GLY A 1 18.64 -5.56 -17.77
C GLY A 1 18.12 -6.16 -19.07
N GLY A 2 16.81 -6.40 -19.18
CA GLY A 2 16.23 -7.21 -20.29
C GLY A 2 16.37 -6.65 -21.71
N ALA A 3 16.41 -5.34 -21.93
CA ALA A 3 16.59 -4.78 -23.28
C ALA A 3 17.94 -5.13 -23.91
N LYS A 4 18.99 -5.26 -23.08
CA LYS A 4 20.35 -5.58 -23.53
C LYS A 4 20.48 -7.06 -23.94
N ILE A 5 19.72 -7.95 -23.29
CA ILE A 5 19.66 -9.38 -23.61
C ILE A 5 18.91 -9.62 -24.92
N ILE A 6 17.77 -8.95 -25.12
CA ILE A 6 16.99 -9.02 -26.36
C ILE A 6 17.82 -8.53 -27.55
N MET A 7 18.45 -7.36 -27.43
CA MET A 7 19.33 -6.81 -28.47
C MET A 7 20.56 -7.68 -28.79
N SER A 8 21.01 -8.49 -27.83
CA SER A 8 22.15 -9.39 -28.05
C SER A 8 21.68 -10.67 -28.75
N LEU A 9 20.55 -11.24 -28.34
CA LEU A 9 19.92 -12.39 -29.00
C LEU A 9 19.52 -12.09 -30.45
N GLU A 10 18.93 -10.92 -30.70
CA GLU A 10 18.55 -10.47 -32.05
C GLU A 10 19.76 -10.33 -32.99
N ARG A 11 20.93 -9.95 -32.47
CA ARG A 11 22.16 -9.84 -33.26
C ARG A 11 22.89 -11.16 -33.45
N SER A 12 22.67 -12.13 -32.56
CA SER A 12 23.34 -13.43 -32.56
C SER A 12 22.55 -14.53 -33.28
N LEU A 13 21.30 -14.28 -33.67
CA LEU A 13 20.43 -15.23 -34.37
C LEU A 13 20.12 -14.75 -35.78
N SER A 14 19.96 -15.69 -36.71
CA SER A 14 19.43 -15.35 -38.04
C SER A 14 17.98 -14.83 -37.91
N PRO A 15 17.55 -13.90 -38.78
CA PRO A 15 16.21 -13.30 -38.70
C PRO A 15 15.08 -14.33 -38.64
N ASP A 16 15.23 -15.44 -39.38
CA ASP A 16 14.24 -16.53 -39.43
C ASP A 16 14.11 -17.27 -38.09
N LYS A 17 15.22 -17.52 -37.40
CA LYS A 17 15.20 -18.16 -36.08
C LYS A 17 14.61 -17.24 -35.03
N ALA A 18 14.93 -15.94 -35.09
CA ALA A 18 14.36 -14.94 -34.20
C ALA A 18 12.83 -14.85 -34.36
N ARG A 19 12.34 -14.89 -35.60
CA ARG A 19 10.90 -14.92 -35.90
C ARG A 19 10.24 -16.20 -35.36
N GLY A 20 10.85 -17.36 -35.54
CA GLY A 20 10.36 -18.62 -34.98
C GLY A 20 10.27 -18.61 -33.45
N PHE A 21 11.24 -18.02 -32.77
CA PHE A 21 11.19 -17.86 -31.31
C PHE A 21 10.09 -16.90 -30.85
N LEU A 22 9.92 -15.78 -31.54
CA LEU A 22 8.81 -14.86 -31.28
C LEU A 22 7.47 -15.55 -31.47
N GLU A 23 7.25 -16.29 -32.56
CA GLU A 23 5.99 -16.99 -32.80
C GLU A 23 5.71 -18.09 -31.77
N LYS A 24 6.75 -18.78 -31.28
CA LYS A 24 6.62 -19.86 -30.29
C LYS A 24 6.29 -19.37 -28.88
N TYR A 25 6.84 -18.22 -28.47
CA TYR A 25 6.73 -17.72 -27.08
C TYR A 25 5.85 -16.47 -26.94
N SER A 26 5.29 -15.93 -28.03
CA SER A 26 4.34 -14.82 -28.00
C SER A 26 2.90 -15.29 -28.17
N MET A 27 1.99 -14.59 -27.49
CA MET A 27 0.56 -14.82 -27.61
C MET A 27 0.01 -14.04 -28.81
N LYS A 28 -0.82 -14.69 -29.64
CA LYS A 28 -1.46 -14.01 -30.77
C LYS A 28 -2.59 -13.12 -30.25
N LEU A 29 -2.50 -11.80 -30.47
CA LEU A 29 -3.54 -10.83 -30.10
C LEU A 29 -4.41 -10.45 -31.31
N GLY A 30 -3.85 -10.54 -32.53
CA GLY A 30 -4.56 -10.23 -33.77
C GLY A 30 -3.90 -10.84 -35.01
N PRO A 31 -4.35 -10.46 -36.23
CA PRO A 31 -3.80 -10.98 -37.48
C PRO A 31 -2.30 -10.70 -37.64
N ASN A 32 -1.87 -9.49 -37.27
CA ASN A 32 -0.48 -9.03 -37.37
C ASN A 32 0.13 -8.64 -36.02
N GLU A 33 -0.60 -8.81 -34.91
CA GLU A 33 -0.17 -8.37 -33.58
C GLU A 33 0.04 -9.56 -32.64
N ARG A 34 1.19 -9.56 -31.97
CA ARG A 34 1.57 -10.58 -30.99
C ARG A 34 2.10 -9.92 -29.71
N GLY A 35 1.63 -10.40 -28.58
CA GLY A 35 2.00 -9.92 -27.25
C GLY A 35 3.18 -10.70 -26.67
N VAL A 36 4.16 -9.99 -26.11
CA VAL A 36 5.29 -10.57 -25.39
C VAL A 36 5.26 -10.13 -23.94
N MET A 37 5.32 -11.08 -23.01
CA MET A 37 5.36 -10.76 -21.58
C MET A 37 6.78 -10.38 -21.16
N LYS A 38 6.97 -9.11 -20.76
CA LYS A 38 8.24 -8.63 -20.21
C LYS A 38 8.20 -8.64 -18.68
N ILE A 39 8.73 -9.70 -18.09
CA ILE A 39 8.89 -9.78 -16.62
C ILE A 39 10.05 -8.87 -16.21
N LYS A 40 9.74 -7.73 -15.58
CA LYS A 40 10.74 -6.87 -14.92
C LYS A 40 10.96 -7.36 -13.49
N ALA A 41 12.02 -8.12 -13.27
CA ALA A 41 12.52 -8.34 -11.91
C ALA A 41 13.15 -7.03 -11.41
N LYS A 42 12.63 -6.47 -10.31
CA LYS A 42 13.27 -5.36 -9.59
C LYS A 42 13.81 -5.90 -8.27
N ASP A 43 15.12 -5.82 -8.08
CA ASP A 43 15.79 -6.37 -6.89
C ASP A 43 15.30 -5.73 -5.58
N LYS A 44 14.84 -4.48 -5.65
CA LYS A 44 14.27 -3.72 -4.54
C LYS A 44 12.77 -3.58 -4.71
N THR A 45 12.00 -4.55 -4.23
CA THR A 45 10.54 -4.45 -4.15
C THR A 45 10.11 -3.73 -2.87
N ARG A 46 8.99 -3.00 -2.92
CA ARG A 46 8.40 -2.33 -1.74
C ARG A 46 8.14 -3.32 -0.60
N ALA A 47 7.75 -4.56 -0.93
CA ALA A 47 7.55 -5.63 0.04
C ALA A 47 8.86 -6.03 0.74
N ARG A 48 9.94 -6.24 -0.03
CA ARG A 48 11.26 -6.59 0.51
C ARG A 48 11.84 -5.45 1.35
N GLN A 49 11.64 -4.20 0.95
CA GLN A 49 12.02 -3.02 1.72
C GLN A 49 11.26 -2.93 3.05
N ARG A 50 9.93 -3.12 3.03
CA ARG A 50 9.09 -3.16 4.24
C ARG A 50 9.54 -4.26 5.19
N LYS A 51 9.77 -5.48 4.69
CA LYS A 51 10.25 -6.61 5.50
C LYS A 51 11.59 -6.29 6.18
N GLY A 52 12.54 -5.68 5.46
CA GLY A 52 13.82 -5.25 6.00
C GLY A 52 13.69 -4.19 7.10
N ALA A 53 12.88 -3.17 6.87
CA ALA A 53 12.62 -2.11 7.87
C ALA A 53 11.98 -2.69 9.16
N LEU A 54 10.96 -3.54 9.03
CA LEU A 54 10.30 -4.17 10.17
C LEU A 54 11.25 -5.09 10.96
N ALA A 55 12.09 -5.85 10.27
CA ALA A 55 13.08 -6.70 10.93
C ALA A 55 14.08 -5.86 11.73
N ASN A 56 14.54 -4.73 11.16
CA ASN A 56 15.43 -3.82 11.83
C ASN A 56 14.77 -3.18 13.08
N TRP A 57 13.53 -2.69 12.96
CA TRP A 57 12.82 -2.10 14.10
C TRP A 57 12.61 -3.10 15.25
N LYS A 58 12.29 -4.35 14.95
CA LYS A 58 12.20 -5.41 15.98
C LYS A 58 13.54 -5.65 16.67
N LYS A 59 14.65 -5.67 15.91
CA LYS A 59 15.99 -5.82 16.46
C LYS A 59 16.35 -4.62 17.35
N THR A 60 16.21 -3.41 16.84
CA THR A 60 16.50 -2.17 17.57
C THR A 60 15.65 -2.05 18.84
N GLY A 61 14.35 -2.33 18.77
CA GLY A 61 13.47 -2.30 19.94
C GLY A 61 13.90 -3.29 21.03
N LYS A 62 14.26 -4.52 20.66
CA LYS A 62 14.81 -5.52 21.62
C LYS A 62 16.11 -5.03 22.25
N THR A 63 17.00 -4.45 21.46
CA THR A 63 18.25 -3.89 21.95
C THR A 63 17.99 -2.76 22.94
N ILE A 64 17.10 -1.82 22.62
CA ILE A 64 16.71 -0.70 23.51
C ILE A 64 16.14 -1.23 24.82
N ILE A 65 15.20 -2.19 24.79
CA ILE A 65 14.64 -2.79 26.01
C ILE A 65 15.73 -3.43 26.86
N LYS A 66 16.71 -4.12 26.25
CA LYS A 66 17.84 -4.71 26.99
C LYS A 66 18.68 -3.64 27.67
N TYR A 67 18.96 -2.53 26.99
CA TYR A 67 19.71 -1.40 27.58
C TYR A 67 18.93 -0.71 28.71
N LEU A 68 17.63 -0.47 28.53
CA LEU A 68 16.76 0.12 29.55
C LEU A 68 16.74 -0.73 30.83
N LYS A 69 16.58 -2.05 30.68
CA LYS A 69 16.64 -3.00 31.81
C LYS A 69 17.98 -2.95 32.53
N LYS A 70 19.10 -2.86 31.80
CA LYS A 70 20.45 -2.78 32.40
C LYS A 70 20.63 -1.50 33.21
N ARG A 71 20.05 -0.38 32.76
CA ARG A 71 20.11 0.92 33.45
C ARG A 71 19.02 1.11 34.51
N LYS A 72 18.12 0.13 34.71
CA LYS A 72 16.95 0.23 35.60
C LYS A 72 16.09 1.49 35.31
N MET A 73 16.01 1.89 34.04
CA MET A 73 15.26 3.05 33.58
C MET A 73 14.05 2.60 32.76
N THR A 74 12.95 3.34 32.85
CA THR A 74 11.82 3.13 31.96
C THR A 74 12.07 3.77 30.60
N GLY A 75 11.33 3.34 29.58
CA GLY A 75 11.40 3.98 28.26
C GLY A 75 10.93 5.44 28.26
N ASP A 76 10.13 5.81 29.26
CA ASP A 76 9.65 7.17 29.45
C ASP A 76 10.73 8.05 30.10
N ASP A 77 11.53 7.50 31.03
CA ASP A 77 12.68 8.19 31.61
C ASP A 77 13.73 8.49 30.54
N LEU A 78 14.04 7.53 29.67
CA LEU A 78 14.94 7.75 28.53
C LEU A 78 14.36 8.78 27.54
N ARG A 79 13.03 8.84 27.39
CA ARG A 79 12.38 9.84 26.54
C ARG A 79 12.57 11.25 27.11
N ARG A 80 12.34 11.43 28.43
CA ARG A 80 12.55 12.70 29.13
C ARG A 80 14.02 13.15 29.11
N GLU A 81 14.95 12.20 29.22
CA GLU A 81 16.38 12.50 29.12
C GLU A 81 16.77 12.96 27.70
N MET A 82 16.18 12.37 26.66
CA MET A 82 16.52 12.68 25.27
C MET A 82 15.77 13.89 24.73
N TRP A 83 14.51 14.10 25.14
CA TRP A 83 13.59 15.08 24.57
C TRP A 83 13.03 15.97 25.69
N VAL A 84 13.06 17.30 25.49
CA VAL A 84 12.77 18.35 26.50
C VAL A 84 11.30 18.41 26.96
N HIS A 85 10.42 17.52 26.47
CA HIS A 85 9.00 17.53 26.83
C HIS A 85 8.69 16.50 27.92
N ASP A 86 8.15 16.97 29.04
CA ASP A 86 7.82 16.14 30.22
C ASP A 86 6.74 15.06 29.96
N VAL A 87 5.97 15.21 28.88
CA VAL A 87 4.83 14.33 28.57
C VAL A 87 4.94 13.75 27.15
N ALA A 88 4.83 12.42 27.08
CA ALA A 88 4.75 11.66 25.85
C ALA A 88 3.39 11.86 25.13
N GLU A 89 3.20 12.99 24.45
CA GLU A 89 2.00 13.16 23.62
C GLU A 89 2.15 12.41 22.30
N THR A 90 1.21 11.49 22.03
CA THR A 90 1.11 10.86 20.71
C THR A 90 0.29 11.81 19.84
N PRO A 91 0.83 12.35 18.73
CA PRO A 91 0.07 13.29 17.91
C PRO A 91 -1.21 12.63 17.41
N LYS A 92 -2.36 13.18 17.83
CA LYS A 92 -3.67 12.69 17.41
C LYS A 92 -3.77 12.88 15.90
N ALA A 93 -3.85 11.78 15.15
CA ALA A 93 -4.01 11.83 13.71
C ALA A 93 -5.28 12.62 13.37
N LYS A 94 -5.14 13.82 12.81
CA LYS A 94 -6.27 14.55 12.25
C LYS A 94 -6.82 13.70 11.11
N ARG A 95 -8.02 13.13 11.29
CA ARG A 95 -8.75 12.45 10.21
C ARG A 95 -8.93 13.48 9.09
N LYS A 96 -8.17 13.38 8.01
CA LYS A 96 -8.51 14.10 6.78
C LYS A 96 -9.89 13.58 6.36
N LYS A 97 -10.91 14.45 6.35
CA LYS A 97 -12.17 14.12 5.66
C LYS A 97 -11.76 13.74 4.24
N GLY A 98 -12.05 12.49 3.85
CA GLY A 98 -11.79 12.07 2.48
C GLY A 98 -12.45 13.07 1.54
N LEU A 99 -11.71 13.52 0.53
CA LEU A 99 -12.28 14.31 -0.56
C LEU A 99 -13.18 13.36 -1.36
N GLY A 100 -14.37 13.08 -0.84
CA GLY A 100 -15.42 12.39 -1.56
C GLY A 100 -16.00 13.37 -2.57
N TYR A 101 -16.16 12.92 -3.81
CA TYR A 101 -16.88 13.67 -4.83
C TYR A 101 -18.36 13.66 -4.42
N ASP A 102 -18.84 14.77 -3.88
CA ASP A 102 -20.28 14.95 -3.68
C ASP A 102 -20.93 15.13 -5.06
N LEU A 103 -21.57 14.07 -5.54
CA LEU A 103 -22.20 14.01 -6.87
C LEU A 103 -23.29 15.09 -7.06
N SER A 104 -23.82 15.65 -5.97
CA SER A 104 -24.78 16.76 -6.03
C SER A 104 -24.15 18.05 -6.58
N THR A 105 -22.85 18.24 -6.37
CA THR A 105 -22.09 19.42 -6.81
C THR A 105 -21.40 19.24 -8.16
N THR A 106 -21.08 18.00 -8.55
CA THR A 106 -20.31 17.73 -9.78
C THR A 106 -21.17 17.48 -11.01
N LEU A 107 -22.48 17.25 -10.86
CA LEU A 107 -23.39 16.99 -11.99
C LEU A 107 -24.20 18.25 -12.37
N PRO A 108 -24.41 18.50 -13.68
CA PRO A 108 -25.32 19.53 -14.17
C PRO A 108 -26.70 19.38 -13.52
N PRO A 109 -27.44 20.49 -13.29
CA PRO A 109 -28.73 20.46 -12.59
C PRO A 109 -29.72 19.42 -13.13
N GLU A 110 -29.66 19.16 -14.43
CA GLU A 110 -30.55 18.25 -15.16
C GLU A 110 -30.29 16.76 -14.92
N MET A 111 -29.11 16.39 -14.41
CA MET A 111 -28.72 15.00 -14.11
C MET A 111 -28.66 14.68 -12.62
N ARG A 112 -29.15 15.59 -11.78
CA ARG A 112 -29.24 15.36 -10.34
C ARG A 112 -30.42 14.43 -10.08
N PRO A 113 -30.28 13.43 -9.19
CA PRO A 113 -31.44 12.63 -8.80
C PRO A 113 -32.46 13.56 -8.12
N ASP A 114 -33.69 13.60 -8.64
CA ASP A 114 -34.77 14.37 -8.05
C ASP A 114 -34.98 13.95 -6.60
N ALA A 115 -34.88 14.90 -5.67
CA ALA A 115 -35.05 14.68 -4.23
C ALA A 115 -36.43 14.10 -3.83
N ARG A 116 -37.35 13.93 -4.78
CA ARG A 116 -38.67 13.32 -4.60
C ARG A 116 -38.74 11.82 -4.91
N ALA A 117 -37.68 11.21 -5.45
CA ALA A 117 -37.63 9.78 -5.75
C ALA A 117 -36.91 8.92 -4.68
N THR A 118 -36.34 9.54 -3.63
CA THR A 118 -35.83 8.81 -2.47
C THR A 118 -36.76 9.03 -1.28
N GLY A 119 -37.88 8.31 -1.27
CA GLY A 119 -38.55 7.93 -0.03
C GLY A 119 -37.67 6.95 0.74
N ILE A 120 -36.58 7.45 1.34
CA ILE A 120 -35.85 6.76 2.41
C ILE A 120 -35.69 7.81 3.51
N GLY A 121 -36.64 7.80 4.44
CA GLY A 121 -36.57 8.60 5.65
C GLY A 121 -35.27 8.30 6.38
N THR A 122 -34.39 9.29 6.49
CA THR A 122 -33.23 9.23 7.37
C THR A 122 -33.64 9.70 8.75
N ASP A 123 -34.49 8.92 9.43
CA ASP A 123 -34.49 8.89 10.89
C ASP A 123 -33.29 8.03 11.31
N THR A 124 -32.09 8.61 11.27
CA THR A 124 -30.95 7.99 11.95
C THR A 124 -30.90 8.56 13.37
N GLN A 125 -31.75 7.99 14.22
CA GLN A 125 -31.60 8.09 15.66
C GLN A 125 -30.16 7.71 16.04
N THR A 126 -29.59 8.53 16.90
CA THR A 126 -28.32 8.25 17.57
C THR A 126 -28.55 7.08 18.52
N VAL A 127 -28.07 5.88 18.17
CA VAL A 127 -28.02 4.74 19.10
C VAL A 127 -26.56 4.35 19.28
N GLY A 128 -26.03 4.66 20.47
CA GLY A 128 -24.74 4.15 20.93
C GLY A 128 -24.80 2.63 21.04
N GLY A 129 -23.97 1.93 20.27
CA GLY A 129 -23.81 0.48 20.33
C GLY A 129 -22.37 0.10 20.65
N GLY A 130 -22.09 -0.17 21.92
CA GLY A 130 -20.85 -0.78 22.37
C GLY A 130 -20.70 -2.19 21.79
N ARG A 131 -19.49 -2.53 21.35
CA ARG A 131 -19.15 -3.88 20.85
C ARG A 131 -19.11 -4.86 22.04
N PRO A 132 -19.88 -5.96 22.06
CA PRO A 132 -19.75 -6.95 23.12
C PRO A 132 -18.41 -7.67 23.03
N LYS A 133 -17.74 -7.83 24.17
CA LYS A 133 -16.52 -8.66 24.32
C LYS A 133 -16.91 -10.15 24.25
N PRO A 134 -16.08 -11.00 23.61
CA PRO A 134 -16.33 -12.44 23.58
C PRO A 134 -16.12 -13.08 24.97
N PRO A 135 -16.82 -14.19 25.28
CA PRO A 135 -16.71 -14.87 26.56
C PRO A 135 -15.31 -15.44 26.76
N ARG A 136 -14.82 -15.31 28.00
CA ARG A 136 -13.61 -16.00 28.46
C ARG A 136 -13.96 -17.47 28.66
N ARG A 137 -13.16 -18.36 28.07
CA ARG A 137 -13.13 -19.78 28.39
C ARG A 137 -12.03 -20.04 29.40
#